data_AF-A0A0F9TVL3-F1
#
_entry.id   AF-A0A0F9TVL3-F1
#
_cell.length_a   1.000
_cell.length_b   1.000
_cell.length_c   1.000
_cell.angle_alpha   90.00
_cell.angle_beta   90.00
_cell.angle_gamma   90.00
#
_symmetry.space_group_name_H-M   'P 1'
#
loop_
_entity.id
_entity.type
_entity.pdbx_description
1 polymer ?
#
loop_
_entity_poly.entity_id
_entity_poly.type
_entity_poly.pdbx_seq_one_letter_code
_entity_poly.pdbx_strand_id
1 'polypeptide(L)'
;MTQNTSIVLIVATFAVSALILLIINNRKKATHRQMTAILKPFIQDEIKHIIIPDGIGGLLEIEHLILMEHGLLLIETYPMSGNLFGAETINQWTQLVDGRSYKFANPLRRIRISRQALKELAPNIPIFCRVVFNADSVFPKGKPGDVSVLSSLADDLSNIVSSTVKTERTSEVWQRILRIARKDGQAIQRDGEA
;
A
#
# COMPACT_ATOMS: atom_id res chain seq x y z
N MET A 1 30.04 -16.20 -41.12
CA MET A 1 28.94 -16.95 -40.49
C MET A 1 28.69 -16.55 -39.03
N THR A 2 29.73 -16.23 -38.25
CA THR A 2 29.63 -15.85 -36.83
C THR A 2 28.90 -14.52 -36.54
N GLN A 3 28.97 -13.53 -37.44
CA GLN A 3 28.33 -12.22 -37.23
C GLN A 3 26.80 -12.29 -37.26
N ASN A 4 26.22 -13.05 -38.19
CA ASN A 4 24.76 -13.22 -38.29
C ASN A 4 24.20 -13.98 -37.10
N THR A 5 24.91 -15.00 -36.60
CA THR A 5 24.53 -15.72 -35.38
C THR A 5 24.55 -14.81 -34.16
N SER A 6 25.53 -13.93 -34.03
CA SER A 6 25.58 -12.96 -32.92
C SER A 6 24.43 -11.96 -32.97
N ILE A 7 24.07 -11.45 -34.15
CA ILE A 7 22.94 -10.52 -34.31
C ILE A 7 21.62 -11.21 -33.95
N VAL A 8 21.39 -12.45 -34.41
CA VAL A 8 20.18 -13.22 -34.08
C VAL A 8 20.09 -13.47 -32.57
N LEU A 9 21.20 -13.82 -31.91
CA LEU A 9 21.23 -14.02 -30.46
C LEU A 9 20.89 -12.72 -29.70
N ILE A 10 21.45 -11.58 -30.11
CA ILE A 10 21.16 -10.28 -29.50
C ILE A 10 19.66 -9.94 -29.63
N VAL A 11 19.10 -10.05 -30.83
CA VAL A 11 17.68 -9.80 -31.08
C VAL A 11 16.80 -10.74 -30.26
N ALA A 12 17.15 -12.02 -30.17
CA ALA A 12 16.43 -12.99 -29.35
C ALA A 12 16.46 -12.61 -27.86
N THR A 13 17.62 -12.22 -27.31
CA THR A 13 17.71 -11.76 -25.92
C THR A 13 16.88 -10.50 -25.65
N PHE A 14 16.88 -9.52 -26.56
CA PHE A 14 16.04 -8.33 -26.43
C PHE A 14 14.55 -8.67 -26.48
N ALA A 15 14.15 -9.57 -27.39
CA ALA A 15 12.77 -10.03 -27.49
C ALA A 15 12.31 -10.75 -26.22
N VAL A 16 13.15 -11.64 -25.66
CA VAL A 16 12.87 -12.33 -24.39
C VAL A 16 12.77 -11.34 -23.23
N SER A 17 13.71 -10.38 -23.13
CA SER A 17 13.66 -9.34 -22.09
C SER A 17 12.41 -8.48 -22.20
N ALA A 18 12.03 -8.06 -23.41
CA ALA A 18 10.81 -7.28 -23.65
C ALA A 18 9.54 -8.07 -23.27
N LEU A 19 9.49 -9.37 -23.59
CA LEU A 19 8.40 -10.25 -23.21
C LEU A 19 8.30 -10.41 -21.69
N ILE A 20 9.42 -10.60 -20.99
CA ILE A 20 9.46 -10.68 -19.52
C ILE A 20 8.93 -9.37 -18.90
N LEU A 21 9.39 -8.22 -19.37
CA LEU A 21 8.90 -6.91 -18.91
C LEU A 21 7.40 -6.74 -19.15
N LEU A 22 6.90 -7.16 -20.30
CA LEU A 22 5.47 -7.13 -20.63
C LEU A 22 4.65 -8.00 -19.66
N ILE A 23 5.11 -9.23 -19.37
CA ILE A 23 4.44 -10.13 -18.42
C ILE A 23 4.41 -9.51 -17.02
N ILE A 24 5.54 -8.99 -16.53
CA ILE A 24 5.64 -8.36 -15.20
C ILE A 24 4.69 -7.15 -15.12
N ASN A 25 4.68 -6.29 -16.14
CA ASN A 25 3.82 -5.11 -16.17
C ASN A 25 2.33 -5.49 -16.20
N ASN A 26 1.96 -6.51 -16.98
CA ASN A 26 0.59 -7.00 -17.04
C ASN A 26 0.14 -7.60 -15.71
N ARG A 27 1.00 -8.35 -15.02
CA ARG A 27 0.71 -8.86 -13.67
C ARG A 27 0.48 -7.71 -12.68
N LYS A 28 1.38 -6.71 -12.65
CA LYS A 28 1.23 -5.51 -11.80
C LYS A 28 -0.09 -4.77 -12.07
N LYS A 29 -0.45 -4.59 -13.35
CA LYS A 29 -1.72 -3.98 -13.75
C LYS A 29 -2.93 -4.80 -13.30
N ALA A 30 -2.87 -6.13 -13.39
CA ALA A 30 -3.96 -7.01 -12.96
C ALA A 30 -4.20 -6.93 -11.45
N THR A 31 -3.12 -7.04 -10.65
CA THR A 31 -3.16 -6.85 -9.19
C THR A 31 -3.77 -5.51 -8.81
N HIS A 32 -3.32 -4.42 -9.44
CA HIS A 32 -3.85 -3.10 -9.18
C HIS A 32 -5.35 -3.00 -9.52
N ARG A 33 -5.77 -3.53 -10.67
CA ARG A 33 -7.19 -3.56 -11.07
C ARG A 33 -8.04 -4.35 -10.09
N GLN A 34 -7.57 -5.50 -9.62
CA GLN A 34 -8.27 -6.32 -8.64
C GLN A 34 -8.46 -5.54 -7.33
N MET A 35 -7.39 -4.92 -6.83
CA MET A 35 -7.46 -4.12 -5.61
C MET A 35 -8.42 -2.93 -5.76
N THR A 36 -8.34 -2.20 -6.88
CA THR A 36 -9.27 -1.11 -7.18
C THR A 36 -10.71 -1.59 -7.24
N ALA A 37 -10.98 -2.75 -7.83
CA ALA A 37 -12.32 -3.33 -7.88
C ALA A 37 -12.86 -3.68 -6.48
N ILE A 38 -12.01 -4.23 -5.61
CA ILE A 38 -12.36 -4.56 -4.21
C ILE A 38 -12.65 -3.29 -3.40
N LEU A 39 -11.84 -2.24 -3.58
CA LEU A 39 -11.95 -1.00 -2.79
C LEU A 39 -13.09 -0.09 -3.26
N LYS A 40 -13.45 -0.15 -4.55
CA LYS A 40 -14.44 0.75 -5.17
C LYS A 40 -15.76 0.93 -4.38
N PRO A 41 -16.37 -0.11 -3.78
CA PRO A 41 -17.61 0.06 -3.01
C PRO A 41 -17.45 0.88 -1.72
N PHE A 42 -16.22 0.99 -1.19
CA PHE A 42 -15.94 1.65 0.08
C PHE A 42 -15.48 3.11 -0.09
N ILE A 43 -15.08 3.50 -1.30
CA ILE A 43 -14.48 4.80 -1.60
C ILE A 43 -15.58 5.85 -1.81
N GLN A 44 -15.60 6.88 -0.96
CA GLN A 44 -16.26 8.15 -1.26
C GLN A 44 -15.31 9.11 -1.98
N ASP A 45 -14.06 9.18 -1.51
CA ASP A 45 -12.97 9.92 -2.13
C ASP A 45 -11.63 9.22 -1.77
N GLU A 46 -10.57 9.44 -2.56
CA GLU A 46 -9.26 8.87 -2.29
C GLU A 46 -8.12 9.80 -2.71
N ILE A 47 -7.01 9.70 -1.99
CA ILE A 47 -5.75 10.35 -2.36
C ILE A 47 -4.59 9.38 -2.14
N LYS A 48 -3.61 9.43 -3.04
CA LYS A 48 -2.44 8.54 -3.06
C LYS A 48 -1.16 9.38 -3.11
N HIS A 49 -0.09 8.84 -2.53
CA HIS A 49 1.26 9.42 -2.58
C HIS A 49 1.29 10.87 -2.08
N ILE A 50 0.93 11.03 -0.79
CA ILE A 50 0.93 12.32 -0.11
C ILE A 50 1.91 12.36 1.04
N ILE A 51 2.45 13.55 1.25
CA ILE A 51 3.28 13.89 2.39
C ILE A 51 2.43 14.67 3.40
N ILE A 52 2.45 14.22 4.64
CA ILE A 52 1.83 14.92 5.78
C ILE A 52 2.87 15.17 6.88
N PRO A 53 2.65 16.15 7.77
CA PRO A 53 3.43 16.29 9.00
C PRO A 53 3.32 15.04 9.87
N ASP A 54 4.41 14.65 10.52
CA ASP A 54 4.46 13.47 11.41
C ASP A 54 4.03 13.74 12.86
N GLY A 55 3.74 15.00 13.18
CA GLY A 55 3.35 15.46 14.52
C GLY A 55 4.49 15.90 15.44
N ILE A 56 5.74 15.61 15.07
CA ILE A 56 6.94 15.93 15.87
C ILE A 56 7.95 16.80 15.11
N GLY A 57 7.52 17.42 14.01
CA GLY A 57 8.32 18.36 13.22
C GLY A 57 8.99 17.74 11.99
N GLY A 58 8.74 16.46 11.71
CA GLY A 58 9.12 15.78 10.48
C GLY A 58 7.95 15.63 9.49
N LEU A 59 8.20 14.85 8.46
CA LEU A 59 7.27 14.55 7.37
C LEU A 59 7.20 13.03 7.17
N LEU A 60 6.04 12.53 6.77
CA LEU A 60 5.85 11.14 6.38
C LEU A 60 5.03 11.01 5.11
N GLU A 61 5.32 9.97 4.35
CA GLU A 61 4.54 9.58 3.17
C GLU A 61 3.41 8.63 3.56
N ILE A 62 2.21 8.94 3.09
CA ILE A 62 1.03 8.09 3.08
C ILE A 62 0.84 7.55 1.66
N GLU A 63 0.88 6.22 1.52
CA GLU A 63 0.72 5.59 0.20
C GLU A 63 -0.70 5.80 -0.34
N HIS A 64 -1.73 5.47 0.45
CA HIS A 64 -3.11 5.54 0.01
C HIS A 64 -4.05 5.81 1.19
N LEU A 65 -4.72 6.96 1.14
CA LEU A 65 -5.75 7.35 2.09
C LEU A 65 -7.11 7.40 1.38
N ILE A 66 -8.10 6.74 1.97
CA ILE A 66 -9.46 6.65 1.46
C ILE A 66 -10.41 7.30 2.46
N LEU A 67 -11.28 8.17 1.96
CA LEU A 67 -12.48 8.61 2.65
C LEU A 67 -13.57 7.56 2.46
N MET A 68 -14.07 7.01 3.57
CA MET A 68 -15.22 6.13 3.62
C MET A 68 -16.36 6.79 4.40
N GLU A 69 -17.57 6.26 4.26
CA GLU A 69 -18.74 6.70 5.05
C GLU A 69 -18.53 6.60 6.58
N HIS A 70 -17.69 5.66 6.99
CA HIS A 70 -17.46 5.30 8.39
C HIS A 70 -16.16 5.90 8.97
N GLY A 71 -15.39 6.65 8.18
CA GLY A 71 -14.11 7.22 8.60
C GLY A 71 -13.05 7.21 7.51
N LEU A 72 -11.79 7.22 7.90
CA LEU A 72 -10.64 7.17 7.00
C LEU A 72 -10.06 5.75 6.98
N LEU A 73 -9.70 5.26 5.79
CA LEU A 73 -8.97 4.01 5.62
C LEU A 73 -7.59 4.31 5.06
N LEU A 74 -6.57 3.98 5.85
CA LEU A 74 -5.17 4.02 5.47
C LEU A 74 -4.75 2.65 4.92
N ILE A 75 -4.22 2.64 3.71
CA ILE A 75 -3.71 1.44 3.04
C ILE A 75 -2.22 1.60 2.75
N GLU A 76 -1.48 0.54 3.05
CA GLU A 76 -0.06 0.36 2.70
C GLU A 76 0.09 -0.97 1.98
N THR A 77 0.71 -1.00 0.80
CA THR A 77 0.81 -2.22 0.00
C THR A 77 2.21 -2.81 -0.02
N TYR A 78 2.28 -4.13 0.05
CA TYR A 78 3.52 -4.89 0.05
C TYR A 78 3.48 -5.93 -1.08
N PRO A 79 4.27 -5.77 -2.16
CA PRO A 79 4.29 -6.70 -3.29
C PRO A 79 5.14 -7.94 -2.99
N MET A 80 4.79 -8.68 -1.95
CA MET A 80 5.50 -9.89 -1.51
C MET A 80 4.64 -11.14 -1.75
N SER A 81 5.28 -12.20 -2.25
CA SER A 81 4.67 -13.53 -2.48
C SER A 81 5.26 -14.58 -1.54
N GLY A 82 4.69 -15.79 -1.56
CA GLY A 82 5.15 -16.92 -0.75
C GLY A 82 4.57 -16.92 0.67
N ASN A 83 5.17 -17.73 1.54
CA ASN A 83 4.69 -17.89 2.92
C ASN A 83 5.24 -16.76 3.78
N LEU A 84 4.35 -16.04 4.45
CA LEU A 84 4.69 -14.94 5.34
C LEU A 84 4.47 -15.35 6.79
N PHE A 85 5.48 -15.11 7.62
CA PHE A 85 5.50 -15.42 9.04
C PHE A 85 5.78 -14.13 9.82
N GLY A 86 4.83 -13.75 10.66
CA GLY A 86 4.91 -12.53 11.43
C GLY A 86 3.77 -12.41 12.42
N ALA A 87 3.94 -11.50 13.38
CA ALA A 87 2.94 -11.16 14.36
C ALA A 87 3.12 -9.68 14.77
N GLU A 88 2.12 -9.13 15.46
CA GLU A 88 2.13 -7.73 15.88
C GLU A 88 3.33 -7.33 16.73
N THR A 89 3.79 -8.25 17.59
CA THR A 89 4.89 -8.06 18.54
C THR A 89 6.26 -8.40 17.96
N ILE A 90 6.31 -9.01 16.78
CA ILE A 90 7.56 -9.44 16.15
C ILE A 90 8.13 -8.28 15.33
N ASN A 91 9.38 -7.89 15.59
CA ASN A 91 10.01 -6.73 14.94
C ASN A 91 10.40 -6.97 13.48
N GLN A 92 10.79 -8.20 13.15
CA GLN A 92 11.23 -8.62 11.82
C GLN A 92 10.41 -9.83 11.39
N TRP A 93 9.65 -9.68 10.33
CA TRP A 93 8.88 -10.76 9.73
C TRP A 93 9.75 -11.56 8.77
N THR A 94 9.28 -12.74 8.40
CA THR A 94 9.99 -13.66 7.52
C THR A 94 9.13 -14.03 6.32
N GLN A 95 9.70 -13.88 5.14
CA GLN A 95 9.17 -14.40 3.88
C GLN A 95 9.92 -15.69 3.53
N LEU A 96 9.18 -16.75 3.23
CA LEU A 96 9.70 -17.98 2.66
C LEU A 96 9.21 -18.11 1.22
N VAL A 97 10.13 -18.03 0.26
CA VAL A 97 9.87 -18.14 -1.18
C VAL A 97 10.98 -18.96 -1.82
N ASP A 98 10.62 -19.91 -2.68
CA ASP A 98 11.56 -20.82 -3.37
C ASP A 98 12.55 -21.53 -2.42
N GLY A 99 12.08 -21.96 -1.26
CA GLY A 99 12.88 -22.63 -0.24
C GLY A 99 13.87 -21.71 0.50
N ARG A 100 13.86 -20.41 0.24
CA ARG A 100 14.75 -19.41 0.84
C ARG A 100 13.99 -18.49 1.79
N SER A 101 14.64 -18.15 2.90
CA SER A 101 14.08 -17.31 3.95
C SER A 101 14.70 -15.92 3.91
N TYR A 102 13.84 -14.89 3.88
CA TYR A 102 14.23 -13.49 3.86
C TYR A 102 13.53 -12.76 5.02
N LYS A 103 14.30 -11.99 5.80
CA LYS A 103 13.75 -11.16 6.87
C LYS A 103 13.44 -9.76 6.36
N PHE A 104 12.36 -9.17 6.84
CA PHE A 104 11.98 -7.79 6.54
C PHE A 104 11.34 -7.15 7.77
N ALA A 105 11.38 -5.81 7.83
CA ALA A 105 10.78 -5.07 8.93
C ALA A 105 9.27 -5.32 9.02
N ASN A 106 8.74 -5.39 10.24
CA ASN A 106 7.30 -5.53 10.45
C ASN A 106 6.54 -4.34 9.84
N PRO A 107 5.67 -4.58 8.82
CA PRO A 107 4.97 -3.51 8.11
C PRO A 107 3.97 -2.76 8.99
N LEU A 108 3.48 -3.38 10.06
CA LEU A 108 2.56 -2.75 11.01
C LEU A 108 3.19 -1.58 11.75
N ARG A 109 4.52 -1.52 11.84
CA ARG A 109 5.20 -0.37 12.48
C ARG A 109 4.96 0.90 11.68
N ARG A 110 5.15 0.86 10.35
CA ARG A 110 4.94 2.02 9.48
C ARG A 110 3.49 2.49 9.54
N ILE A 111 2.53 1.58 9.33
CA ILE A 111 1.11 1.97 9.29
C ILE A 111 0.62 2.54 10.62
N ARG A 112 1.16 2.08 11.76
CA ARG A 112 0.84 2.63 13.09
C ARG A 112 1.36 4.05 13.29
N ILE A 113 2.56 4.36 12.77
CA ILE A 113 3.13 5.72 12.77
C ILE A 113 2.26 6.64 11.91
N SER A 114 1.99 6.23 10.66
CA SER A 114 1.11 6.95 9.74
C SER A 114 -0.28 7.21 10.32
N ARG A 115 -0.87 6.20 11.00
CA ARG A 115 -2.14 6.36 11.72
C ARG A 115 -2.05 7.41 12.82
N GLN A 116 -0.96 7.43 13.59
CA GLN A 116 -0.80 8.36 14.69
C GLN A 116 -0.71 9.80 14.19
N ALA A 117 0.03 10.06 13.12
CA ALA A 117 0.07 11.38 12.51
C ALA A 117 -1.29 11.80 11.94
N LEU A 118 -2.01 10.89 11.29
CA LEU A 118 -3.38 11.17 10.83
C LEU A 118 -4.34 11.49 11.97
N LYS A 119 -4.19 10.87 13.15
CA LYS A 119 -5.02 11.18 14.33
C LYS A 119 -4.85 12.63 14.78
N GLU A 120 -3.69 13.24 14.61
CA GLU A 120 -3.51 14.65 14.97
C GLU A 120 -4.26 15.59 14.00
N LEU A 121 -4.35 15.20 12.73
CA LEU A 121 -5.12 15.92 11.71
C LEU A 121 -6.63 15.66 11.84
N ALA A 122 -7.01 14.46 12.30
CA ALA A 122 -8.36 13.92 12.33
C ALA A 122 -8.72 13.27 13.70
N PRO A 123 -8.69 14.03 14.82
CA PRO A 123 -8.75 13.45 16.17
C PRO A 123 -10.07 12.74 16.52
N ASN A 124 -11.17 13.15 15.88
CA ASN A 124 -12.52 12.62 16.18
C ASN A 124 -13.07 11.74 15.04
N ILE A 125 -12.24 11.32 14.10
CA ILE A 125 -12.65 10.46 12.98
C ILE A 125 -12.03 9.07 13.18
N PRO A 126 -12.80 7.98 13.03
CA PRO A 126 -12.24 6.63 13.00
C PRO A 126 -11.20 6.51 11.87
N ILE A 127 -10.01 6.01 12.21
CA ILE A 127 -8.96 5.72 11.22
C ILE A 127 -8.68 4.22 11.26
N PHE A 128 -9.04 3.55 10.18
CA PHE A 128 -8.79 2.14 9.91
C PHE A 128 -7.46 2.00 9.17
N CYS A 129 -6.80 0.86 9.35
CA CYS A 129 -5.49 0.59 8.77
C CYS A 129 -5.47 -0.78 8.14
N ARG A 130 -4.99 -0.90 6.90
CA ARG A 130 -4.75 -2.18 6.22
C ARG A 130 -3.36 -2.20 5.61
N VAL A 131 -2.54 -3.16 6.06
CA VAL A 131 -1.36 -3.62 5.33
C VAL A 131 -1.81 -4.67 4.34
N VAL A 132 -1.72 -4.39 3.04
CA VAL A 132 -2.21 -5.26 1.97
C VAL A 132 -1.03 -5.93 1.27
N PHE A 133 -0.89 -7.23 1.44
CA PHE A 133 0.04 -8.01 0.63
C PHE A 133 -0.63 -8.35 -0.71
N ASN A 134 -0.20 -7.67 -1.77
CA ASN A 134 -0.90 -7.64 -3.06
C ASN A 134 -0.31 -8.57 -4.13
N ALA A 135 0.62 -9.45 -3.75
CA ALA A 135 1.05 -10.58 -4.56
C ALA A 135 0.59 -11.91 -3.94
N ASP A 136 0.99 -13.02 -4.54
CA ASP A 136 0.57 -14.38 -4.18
C ASP A 136 1.18 -14.81 -2.84
N SER A 137 0.66 -14.27 -1.74
CA SER A 137 1.11 -14.49 -0.38
C SER A 137 0.11 -15.29 0.44
N VAL A 138 0.64 -16.10 1.37
CA VAL A 138 -0.14 -16.92 2.29
C VAL A 138 0.42 -16.72 3.69
N PHE A 139 -0.46 -16.77 4.70
CA PHE A 139 -0.09 -16.72 6.12
C PHE A 139 -0.44 -18.05 6.79
N PRO A 140 0.45 -19.07 6.74
CA PRO A 140 0.13 -20.42 7.21
C PRO A 140 -0.20 -20.50 8.71
N LYS A 141 0.21 -19.51 9.50
CA LYS A 141 -0.04 -19.42 10.94
C LYS A 141 -1.05 -18.33 11.31
N GLY A 142 -1.80 -17.84 10.33
CA GLY A 142 -2.69 -16.68 10.47
C GLY A 142 -1.95 -15.36 10.28
N LYS A 143 -2.75 -14.29 10.09
CA LYS A 143 -2.29 -12.92 9.88
C LYS A 143 -2.80 -12.01 11.01
N PRO A 144 -2.03 -10.97 11.40
CA PRO A 144 -2.54 -9.94 12.32
C PRO A 144 -3.82 -9.27 11.83
N GLY A 145 -4.56 -8.66 12.76
CA GLY A 145 -5.87 -8.07 12.49
C GLY A 145 -5.86 -6.96 11.45
N ASP A 146 -4.76 -6.20 11.33
CA ASP A 146 -4.56 -5.10 10.37
C ASP A 146 -3.93 -5.52 9.03
N VAL A 147 -3.79 -6.82 8.79
CA VAL A 147 -3.19 -7.35 7.56
C VAL A 147 -4.28 -7.96 6.69
N SER A 148 -4.17 -7.76 5.38
CA SER A 148 -5.01 -8.39 4.37
C SER A 148 -4.15 -8.95 3.24
N VAL A 149 -4.63 -10.02 2.61
CA VAL A 149 -4.21 -10.41 1.26
C VAL A 149 -5.35 -10.05 0.30
N LEU A 150 -5.11 -9.98 -1.01
CA LEU A 150 -6.16 -9.58 -1.97
C LEU A 150 -7.43 -10.44 -1.87
N SER A 151 -7.29 -11.74 -1.61
CA SER A 151 -8.43 -12.65 -1.48
C SER A 151 -9.25 -12.44 -0.21
N SER A 152 -8.68 -11.85 0.86
CA SER A 152 -9.39 -11.58 2.11
C SER A 152 -9.82 -10.12 2.27
N LEU A 153 -9.31 -9.20 1.42
CA LEU A 153 -9.47 -7.76 1.61
C LEU A 153 -10.93 -7.32 1.62
N ALA A 154 -11.77 -7.85 0.73
CA ALA A 154 -13.19 -7.48 0.66
C ALA A 154 -13.95 -7.84 1.96
N ASP A 155 -13.71 -9.04 2.47
CA ASP A 155 -14.34 -9.53 3.71
C ASP A 155 -13.79 -8.77 4.93
N ASP A 156 -12.47 -8.56 4.98
CA ASP A 156 -11.81 -7.80 6.04
C ASP A 156 -12.42 -6.37 6.14
N LEU A 157 -12.65 -5.70 5.01
CA LEU A 157 -13.26 -4.36 4.97
C LEU A 157 -14.76 -4.36 5.30
N SER A 158 -15.51 -5.36 4.82
CA SER A 158 -16.94 -5.47 5.12
C SER A 158 -17.19 -5.65 6.62
N ASN A 159 -16.36 -6.44 7.29
CA ASN A 159 -16.41 -6.63 8.74
C ASN A 159 -16.16 -5.31 9.50
N ILE A 160 -15.19 -4.51 9.07
CA ILE A 160 -14.89 -3.21 9.66
C ILE A 160 -16.10 -2.28 9.54
N VAL A 161 -16.66 -2.18 8.34
CA VAL A 161 -17.80 -1.30 8.06
C VAL A 161 -19.04 -1.73 8.84
N SER A 162 -19.35 -3.02 8.89
CA SER A 162 -20.51 -3.54 9.63
C SER A 162 -20.47 -3.24 11.13
N SER A 163 -19.27 -3.08 11.71
CA SER A 163 -19.08 -2.81 13.14
C SER A 163 -19.04 -1.33 13.52
N THR A 164 -19.09 -0.42 12.53
CA THR A 164 -18.85 1.02 12.76
C THR A 164 -20.09 1.84 12.44
N VAL A 165 -20.39 2.84 13.26
CA VAL A 165 -21.44 3.83 12.98
C VAL A 165 -20.94 4.89 11.98
N LYS A 166 -21.82 5.33 11.08
CA LYS A 166 -21.56 6.44 10.15
C LYS A 166 -21.07 7.69 10.89
N THR A 167 -20.09 8.38 10.31
CA THR A 167 -19.49 9.59 10.91
C THR A 167 -19.85 10.83 10.08
N GLU A 168 -20.59 11.78 10.65
CA GLU A 168 -21.11 12.96 9.92
C GLU A 168 -20.04 14.00 9.54
N ARG A 169 -18.92 14.07 10.29
CA ARG A 169 -17.88 15.12 10.14
C ARG A 169 -16.70 14.74 9.24
N THR A 170 -16.80 13.64 8.49
CA THR A 170 -15.67 13.13 7.70
C THR A 170 -15.26 14.07 6.56
N SER A 171 -16.23 14.72 5.91
CA SER A 171 -15.99 15.63 4.78
C SER A 171 -15.16 16.87 5.16
N GLU A 172 -15.42 17.50 6.30
CA GLU A 172 -14.67 18.68 6.75
C GLU A 172 -13.20 18.34 7.07
N VAL A 173 -13.01 17.21 7.75
CA VAL A 173 -11.68 16.69 8.09
C VAL A 173 -10.92 16.29 6.84
N TRP A 174 -11.59 15.65 5.88
CA TRP A 174 -11.02 15.32 4.57
C TRP A 174 -10.49 16.57 3.86
N GLN A 175 -11.31 17.63 3.77
CA GLN A 175 -10.88 18.89 3.15
C GLN A 175 -9.73 19.57 3.91
N ARG A 176 -9.63 19.39 5.24
CA ARG A 176 -8.47 19.85 6.01
C ARG A 176 -7.21 19.05 5.66
N ILE A 177 -7.32 17.73 5.57
CA ILE A 177 -6.19 16.86 5.17
C ILE A 177 -5.70 17.25 3.78
N LEU A 178 -6.60 17.41 2.80
CA LEU A 178 -6.24 17.79 1.43
C LEU A 178 -5.51 19.15 1.34
N ARG A 179 -5.80 20.09 2.25
CA ARG A 179 -5.10 21.39 2.30
C ARG A 179 -3.68 21.31 2.88
N ILE A 180 -3.45 20.35 3.79
CA ILE A 180 -2.16 20.17 4.46
C ILE A 180 -1.26 19.23 3.64
N ALA A 181 -1.87 18.18 3.06
CA ALA A 181 -1.21 17.17 2.27
C ALA A 181 -0.55 17.78 1.04
N ARG A 182 0.73 17.44 0.82
CA ARG A 182 1.45 17.77 -0.41
C ARG A 182 1.57 16.52 -1.25
N LYS A 183 1.41 16.61 -2.57
CA LYS A 183 1.75 15.48 -3.45
C LYS A 183 3.26 15.35 -3.56
N ASP A 184 3.78 14.13 -3.59
CA ASP A 184 5.23 13.83 -3.63
C ASP A 184 6.00 14.57 -4.75
N GLY A 185 5.32 15.03 -5.80
CA GLY A 185 5.91 15.83 -6.89
C GLY A 185 6.08 17.33 -6.63
N GLN A 186 5.57 17.90 -5.53
CA GLN A 186 5.66 19.35 -5.22
C GLN A 186 6.72 19.69 -4.17
N ALA A 187 7.35 18.71 -3.53
CA ALA A 187 8.33 18.95 -2.46
C ALA A 187 9.75 19.25 -2.97
N ILE A 188 10.07 18.99 -4.24
CA ILE A 188 11.44 19.13 -4.78
C ILE A 188 11.74 20.55 -5.31
N GLN A 189 10.77 21.47 -5.32
CA GLN A 189 10.93 22.78 -5.96
C GLN A 189 10.74 23.96 -5.01
N ARG A 190 11.32 23.89 -3.81
CA ARG A 190 11.57 25.05 -2.94
C ARG A 190 12.76 24.79 -2.01
N ASP A 191 13.92 24.49 -2.59
CA ASP A 191 15.22 24.61 -1.92
C ASP A 191 16.27 24.88 -3.01
N GLY A 192 16.34 26.14 -3.43
CA GLY A 192 17.27 26.58 -4.47
C GLY A 192 16.81 27.87 -5.12
N GLU A 193 16.87 28.97 -4.36
CA GLU A 193 17.20 30.34 -4.80
C GLU A 193 16.83 31.33 -3.68
N ALA A 194 17.84 31.64 -2.87
CA ALA A 194 18.00 32.91 -2.17
C ALA A 194 19.38 33.44 -2.55
#